data_AF-A0A7V4MP56-F1
#
_entry.id   AF-A0A7V4MP56-F1
#
_cell.length_a   1.000
_cell.length_b   1.000
_cell.length_c   1.000
_cell.angle_alpha   90.00
_cell.angle_beta   90.00
_cell.angle_gamma   90.00
#
_symmetry.space_group_name_H-M   'P 1'
#
loop_
_entity.id
_entity.type
_entity.pdbx_description
1 polymer ?
#
loop_
_entity_poly.entity_id
_entity_poly.type
_entity_poly.pdbx_seq_one_letter_code
_entity_poly.pdbx_strand_id
1 'polypeptide(L)'
;MNEMVFKTGGEWDSTFLHNNGSEVHAAQLFVQLYAGRDEGGTPVRGGIARGGELTAIVRLQSNPEKEAGILPGRLEMIFPRHQVAVENRHPSFAFEATRVWHNGKEVTNSVVELYVDINAVDNVVRAYITIYRPHWFGPDEVATYNILGG
;
A
#
# COMPACT_ATOMS: atom_id res chain seq x y z
N MET A 1 -0.64 15.48 11.42
CA MET A 1 -0.10 14.45 10.51
C MET A 1 -1.20 13.44 10.28
N ASN A 2 -1.45 12.99 9.05
CA ASN A 2 -2.59 12.11 8.78
C ASN A 2 -2.30 10.68 9.28
N GLU A 3 -3.24 10.13 10.03
CA GLU A 3 -3.25 8.72 10.40
C GLU A 3 -4.52 8.09 9.84
N MET A 4 -4.36 7.41 8.71
CA MET A 4 -5.46 6.72 8.05
C MET A 4 -5.46 5.24 8.38
N VAL A 5 -6.62 4.71 8.75
CA VAL A 5 -6.83 3.30 9.02
C VAL A 5 -7.95 2.80 8.12
N PHE A 6 -7.57 1.99 7.13
CA PHE A 6 -8.47 1.23 6.29
C PHE A 6 -8.64 -0.18 6.88
N LYS A 7 -9.89 -0.64 6.98
CA LYS A 7 -10.20 -1.99 7.42
C LYS A 7 -11.26 -2.59 6.49
N THR A 8 -11.06 -3.82 6.06
CA THR A 8 -12.05 -4.56 5.27
C THR A 8 -12.15 -6.02 5.73
N GLY A 9 -13.36 -6.57 5.67
CA GLY A 9 -13.63 -8.01 5.81
C GLY A 9 -13.48 -8.79 4.50
N GLY A 10 -13.12 -8.12 3.39
CA GLY A 10 -13.06 -8.71 2.04
C GLY A 10 -14.28 -8.37 1.17
N GLU A 11 -15.31 -7.76 1.76
CA GLU A 11 -16.52 -7.30 1.09
C GLU A 11 -16.70 -5.79 1.27
N TRP A 12 -17.38 -5.13 0.32
CA TRP A 12 -17.62 -3.69 0.37
C TRP A 12 -18.36 -3.26 1.65
N ASP A 13 -19.41 -3.98 2.03
CA ASP A 13 -20.23 -3.67 3.22
C ASP A 13 -19.46 -3.79 4.54
N SER A 14 -18.29 -4.41 4.50
CA SER A 14 -17.39 -4.61 5.64
C SER A 14 -16.18 -3.66 5.63
N THR A 15 -16.20 -2.65 4.75
CA THR A 15 -15.06 -1.77 4.49
C THR A 15 -15.24 -0.39 5.14
N PHE A 16 -14.27 0.01 5.96
CA PHE A 16 -14.25 1.28 6.68
C PHE A 16 -12.92 1.99 6.51
N LEU A 17 -12.95 3.31 6.33
CA LEU A 17 -11.76 4.17 6.35
C LEU A 17 -11.92 5.21 7.45
N HIS A 18 -10.91 5.35 8.31
CA HIS A 18 -10.84 6.41 9.31
C HIS A 18 -9.63 7.29 9.02
N ASN A 19 -9.73 8.58 9.31
CA ASN A 19 -8.61 9.50 9.35
C ASN A 19 -8.61 10.23 10.70
N ASN A 20 -7.56 10.07 11.49
CA ASN A 20 -7.43 10.62 12.85
C ASN A 20 -8.65 10.29 13.74
N GLY A 21 -9.17 9.07 13.65
CA GLY A 21 -10.31 8.58 14.44
C GLY A 21 -11.70 8.99 13.94
N SER A 22 -11.79 9.81 12.90
CA SER A 22 -13.08 10.14 12.26
C SER A 22 -13.30 9.30 11.01
N GLU A 23 -14.53 8.81 10.81
CA GLU A 23 -14.88 8.03 9.62
C GLU A 23 -14.80 8.89 8.35
N VAL A 24 -14.30 8.29 7.28
CA VAL A 24 -14.17 8.88 5.94
C VAL A 24 -14.96 8.03 4.96
N HIS A 25 -16.05 8.58 4.42
CA HIS A 25 -16.85 7.94 3.38
C HIS A 25 -16.10 7.97 2.03
N ALA A 26 -15.24 6.99 1.81
CA ALA A 26 -14.47 6.82 0.58
C ALA A 26 -15.27 6.09 -0.50
N ALA A 27 -15.12 6.54 -1.75
CA ALA A 27 -15.53 5.82 -2.96
C ALA A 27 -14.38 4.93 -3.45
N GLN A 28 -13.13 5.36 -3.24
CA GLN A 28 -11.96 4.59 -3.59
C GLN A 28 -10.80 4.83 -2.62
N LEU A 29 -10.09 3.75 -2.27
CA LEU A 29 -8.73 3.77 -1.76
C LEU A 29 -7.80 3.22 -2.85
N PHE A 30 -6.82 4.02 -3.26
CA PHE A 30 -5.79 3.59 -4.21
C PHE A 30 -4.39 3.81 -3.63
N VAL A 31 -3.61 2.74 -3.57
CA VAL A 31 -2.22 2.73 -3.15
C VAL A 31 -1.41 1.95 -4.17
N GLN A 32 -0.38 2.57 -4.71
CA GLN A 32 0.54 1.94 -5.62
C GLN A 32 1.96 2.34 -5.23
N LEU A 33 2.78 1.34 -4.95
CA LEU A 33 4.18 1.49 -4.62
C LEU A 33 4.98 0.59 -5.55
N TYR A 34 6.00 1.16 -6.18
CA TYR A 34 7.00 0.43 -6.95
C TYR A 34 8.38 0.73 -6.39
N ALA A 35 9.19 -0.30 -6.17
CA ALA A 35 10.55 -0.16 -5.67
C ALA A 35 11.46 -1.28 -6.21
N GLY A 36 12.75 -0.98 -6.37
CA GLY A 36 13.77 -1.99 -6.70
C GLY A 36 13.53 -2.73 -8.03
N ARG A 37 13.05 -2.00 -9.03
CA ARG A 37 12.89 -2.44 -10.43
C ARG A 37 14.07 -1.95 -11.29
N ASP A 38 14.37 -2.66 -12.38
CA ASP A 38 15.32 -2.21 -13.40
C ASP A 38 14.66 -1.24 -14.41
N GLU A 39 15.43 -0.78 -15.39
CA GLU A 39 14.96 0.08 -16.49
C GLU A 39 13.84 -0.55 -17.32
N GLY A 40 13.73 -1.89 -17.34
CA GLY A 40 12.66 -2.64 -17.98
C GLY A 40 11.43 -2.86 -17.09
N GLY A 41 11.42 -2.30 -15.87
CA GLY A 41 10.34 -2.46 -14.91
C GLY A 41 10.31 -3.82 -14.20
N THR A 42 11.35 -4.66 -14.39
CA THR A 42 11.43 -5.99 -13.80
C THR A 42 11.93 -5.90 -12.35
N PRO A 43 11.30 -6.60 -11.39
CA PRO A 43 11.83 -6.71 -10.03
C PRO A 43 13.23 -7.32 -9.99
N VAL A 44 14.23 -6.58 -9.49
CA VAL A 44 15.62 -7.06 -9.45
C VAL A 44 16.14 -7.29 -8.05
N ARG A 45 15.93 -6.34 -7.11
CA ARG A 45 16.52 -6.42 -5.76
C ARG A 45 15.63 -5.89 -4.63
N GLY A 46 14.41 -5.44 -4.95
CA GLY A 46 13.48 -4.83 -3.99
C GLY A 46 14.05 -3.63 -3.23
N GLY A 47 13.20 -3.04 -2.39
CA GLY A 47 13.58 -2.07 -1.37
C GLY A 47 13.48 -0.60 -1.78
N ILE A 48 12.92 0.20 -0.88
CA ILE A 48 12.72 1.66 -1.02
C ILE A 48 14.03 2.42 -1.25
N ALA A 49 15.14 1.97 -0.63
CA ALA A 49 16.45 2.62 -0.73
C ALA A 49 17.03 2.65 -2.16
N ARG A 50 16.43 1.92 -3.10
CA ARG A 50 16.85 1.87 -4.51
C ARG A 50 16.03 2.80 -5.41
N GLY A 51 15.21 3.67 -4.82
CA GLY A 51 14.30 4.52 -5.56
C GLY A 51 13.03 3.78 -5.98
N GLY A 52 12.09 4.55 -6.52
CA GLY A 52 10.77 4.06 -6.82
C GLY A 52 9.73 5.17 -6.82
N GLU A 53 8.48 4.75 -6.84
CA GLU A 53 7.32 5.64 -6.90
C GLU A 53 6.28 5.19 -5.88
N LEU A 54 5.57 6.16 -5.29
CA LEU A 54 4.48 5.92 -4.36
C LEU A 54 3.33 6.89 -4.63
N THR A 55 2.18 6.32 -4.94
CA THR A 55 0.89 7.00 -4.98
C THR A 55 0.01 6.43 -3.88
N ALA A 56 -0.57 7.31 -3.05
CA ALA A 56 -1.54 6.92 -2.04
C ALA A 56 -2.62 7.99 -1.96
N ILE A 57 -3.80 7.67 -2.49
CA ILE A 57 -4.92 8.59 -2.61
C ILE A 57 -6.22 7.96 -2.09
N VAL A 58 -7.13 8.83 -1.69
CA VAL A 58 -8.53 8.51 -1.45
C VAL A 58 -9.40 9.41 -2.32
N ARG A 59 -10.48 8.86 -2.87
CA ARG A 59 -11.57 9.62 -3.49
C ARG A 59 -12.79 9.49 -2.60
N LEU A 60 -13.46 10.59 -2.27
CA LEU A 60 -14.61 10.61 -1.37
C LEU A 60 -15.91 10.31 -2.12
N GLN A 61 -16.89 9.71 -1.46
CA GLN A 61 -18.21 9.46 -2.06
C GLN A 61 -18.93 10.75 -2.46
N SER A 62 -18.73 11.83 -1.69
CA SER A 62 -19.31 13.15 -1.98
C SER A 62 -18.71 13.83 -3.21
N ASN A 63 -17.49 13.45 -3.62
CA ASN A 63 -16.86 13.93 -4.84
C ASN A 63 -15.85 12.90 -5.36
N PRO A 64 -16.31 11.87 -6.10
CA PRO A 64 -15.46 10.78 -6.56
C PRO A 64 -14.40 11.19 -7.58
N GLU A 65 -14.57 12.34 -8.26
CA GLU A 65 -13.59 12.81 -9.25
C GLU A 65 -12.36 13.47 -8.61
N LYS A 66 -12.44 13.83 -7.33
CA LYS A 66 -11.36 14.54 -6.63
C LYS A 66 -10.50 13.59 -5.82
N GLU A 67 -9.21 13.57 -6.18
CA GLU A 67 -8.18 12.86 -5.43
C GLU A 67 -7.75 13.67 -4.20
N ALA A 68 -7.62 12.99 -3.06
CA ALA A 68 -6.99 13.51 -1.86
C ALA A 68 -5.78 12.64 -1.49
N GLY A 69 -4.60 13.25 -1.40
CA GLY A 69 -3.37 12.57 -0.98
C GLY A 69 -3.44 12.13 0.48
N ILE A 70 -2.96 10.91 0.74
CA ILE A 70 -2.93 10.32 2.09
C ILE A 70 -1.65 10.72 2.83
N LEU A 71 -0.53 10.75 2.09
CA LEU A 71 0.81 11.05 2.60
C LEU A 71 1.17 12.53 2.37
N PRO A 72 2.03 13.14 3.21
CA PRO A 72 2.79 12.55 4.31
C PRO A 72 1.92 12.18 5.52
N GLY A 73 2.21 11.03 6.12
CA GLY A 73 1.43 10.42 7.19
C GLY A 73 1.68 8.92 7.31
N ARG A 74 0.70 8.22 7.88
CA ARG A 74 0.66 6.76 7.96
C ARG A 74 -0.68 6.28 7.42
N LEU A 75 -0.63 5.29 6.55
CA LEU A 75 -1.78 4.50 6.12
C LEU A 75 -1.61 3.09 6.63
N GLU A 76 -2.59 2.62 7.39
CA GLU A 76 -2.69 1.24 7.84
C GLU A 76 -3.87 0.56 7.15
N MET A 77 -3.64 -0.59 6.53
CA MET A 77 -4.63 -1.35 5.77
C MET A 77 -4.75 -2.74 6.39
N ILE A 78 -5.91 -3.01 6.97
CA ILE A 78 -6.22 -4.23 7.70
C ILE A 78 -7.19 -5.06 6.85
N PHE A 79 -6.71 -6.21 6.39
CA PHE A 79 -7.45 -7.22 5.65
C PHE A 79 -7.67 -8.47 6.52
N PRO A 80 -8.55 -9.42 6.15
CA PRO A 80 -8.89 -10.56 7.01
C PRO A 80 -7.71 -11.41 7.51
N ARG A 81 -6.65 -11.55 6.71
CA ARG A 81 -5.44 -12.34 7.05
C ARG A 81 -4.14 -11.55 6.98
N HIS A 82 -4.22 -10.29 6.57
CA HIS A 82 -3.04 -9.48 6.27
C HIS A 82 -3.22 -8.07 6.80
N GLN A 83 -2.12 -7.48 7.25
CA GLN A 83 -2.03 -6.09 7.62
C GLN A 83 -0.85 -5.49 6.87
N VAL A 84 -1.09 -4.40 6.14
CA VAL A 84 -0.03 -3.65 5.48
C VAL A 84 -0.07 -2.22 6.00
N ALA A 85 1.07 -1.68 6.38
CA ALA A 85 1.18 -0.26 6.71
C ALA A 85 2.22 0.40 5.81
N VAL A 86 1.91 1.60 5.33
CA VAL A 86 2.82 2.48 4.59
C VAL A 86 2.91 3.79 5.36
N GLU A 87 4.13 4.24 5.62
CA GLU A 87 4.37 5.48 6.34
C GLU A 87 5.40 6.31 5.59
N ASN A 88 5.13 7.60 5.44
CA ASN A 88 6.12 8.57 5.01
C ASN A 88 5.87 9.87 5.77
N ARG A 89 6.76 10.19 6.71
CA ARG A 89 6.65 11.38 7.58
C ARG A 89 7.52 12.55 7.11
N HIS A 90 8.19 12.41 5.97
CA HIS A 90 9.06 13.47 5.47
C HIS A 90 8.20 14.66 4.99
N PRO A 91 8.46 15.91 5.44
CA PRO A 91 7.62 17.06 5.10
C PRO A 91 7.49 17.32 3.60
N SER A 92 8.52 16.98 2.82
CA SER A 92 8.51 17.10 1.36
C SER A 92 8.14 15.81 0.63
N PHE A 93 7.66 14.78 1.35
CA PHE A 93 7.34 13.46 0.80
C PHE A 93 8.51 12.82 0.01
N ALA A 94 9.70 12.80 0.61
CA ALA A 94 10.85 12.09 0.02
C ALA A 94 10.59 10.59 0.01
N PHE A 95 10.59 9.95 -1.17
CA PHE A 95 10.24 8.53 -1.33
C PHE A 95 11.10 7.62 -0.46
N GLU A 96 12.39 7.92 -0.32
CA GLU A 96 13.37 7.14 0.44
C GLU A 96 13.07 7.10 1.94
N ALA A 97 12.25 8.04 2.44
CA ALA A 97 11.77 8.05 3.81
C ALA A 97 10.54 7.14 4.02
N THR A 98 10.04 6.48 2.97
CA THR A 98 8.91 5.56 3.05
C THR A 98 9.30 4.30 3.80
N ARG A 99 8.45 3.89 4.73
CA ARG A 99 8.57 2.62 5.45
C ARG A 99 7.33 1.77 5.21
N VAL A 100 7.54 0.47 5.05
CA VAL A 100 6.48 -0.49 4.75
C VAL A 100 6.54 -1.64 5.75
N TRP A 101 5.39 -1.97 6.34
CA TRP A 101 5.23 -3.13 7.21
C TRP A 101 4.21 -4.09 6.60
N HIS A 102 4.47 -5.38 6.76
CA HIS A 102 3.53 -6.46 6.44
C HIS A 102 3.43 -7.40 7.64
N ASN A 103 2.22 -7.57 8.17
CA ASN A 103 1.90 -8.35 9.37
C ASN A 103 2.80 -8.00 10.56
N GLY A 104 2.97 -6.69 10.81
CA GLY A 104 3.79 -6.16 11.90
C GLY A 104 5.30 -6.20 11.66
N LYS A 105 5.78 -6.91 10.63
CA LYS A 105 7.21 -6.97 10.27
C LYS A 105 7.54 -5.87 9.26
N GLU A 106 8.59 -5.11 9.51
CA GLU A 106 9.09 -4.14 8.54
C GLU A 106 9.69 -4.87 7.32
N VAL A 107 9.21 -4.51 6.14
CA VAL A 107 9.61 -5.06 4.83
C VAL A 107 10.11 -3.97 3.87
N THR A 108 10.40 -2.77 4.38
CA THR A 108 10.89 -1.60 3.62
C THR A 108 12.01 -1.92 2.63
N ASN A 109 12.96 -2.79 3.01
CA ASN A 109 14.12 -3.15 2.17
C ASN A 109 13.86 -4.33 1.22
N SER A 110 12.68 -4.93 1.30
CA SER A 110 12.31 -6.14 0.56
C SER A 110 11.07 -5.93 -0.30
N VAL A 111 10.26 -4.91 -0.04
CA VAL A 111 9.09 -4.59 -0.85
C VAL A 111 9.54 -4.21 -2.26
N VAL A 112 8.93 -4.87 -3.24
CA VAL A 112 9.08 -4.56 -4.66
C VAL A 112 7.87 -3.79 -5.14
N GLU A 113 6.70 -4.24 -4.68
CA GLU A 113 5.43 -3.70 -5.15
C GLU A 113 4.39 -3.83 -4.05
N LEU A 114 3.56 -2.79 -3.92
CA LEU A 114 2.31 -2.85 -3.18
C LEU A 114 1.26 -2.21 -4.08
N TYR A 115 0.19 -2.94 -4.35
CA TYR A 115 -0.95 -2.45 -5.10
C TYR A 115 -2.21 -2.70 -4.30
N VAL A 116 -2.99 -1.66 -4.06
CA VAL A 116 -4.29 -1.71 -3.41
C VAL A 116 -5.21 -0.80 -4.20
N ASP A 117 -6.29 -1.35 -4.73
CA ASP A 117 -7.33 -0.63 -5.44
C ASP A 117 -8.67 -1.20 -4.98
N ILE A 118 -9.30 -0.45 -4.07
CA ILE A 118 -10.62 -0.76 -3.54
C ILE A 118 -11.52 0.38 -4.00
N ASN A 119 -12.27 0.16 -5.08
CA ASN A 119 -13.05 1.16 -5.79
C ASN A 119 -14.49 0.67 -5.97
N ALA A 120 -15.44 1.32 -5.29
CA ALA A 120 -16.85 0.99 -5.40
C ALA A 120 -17.51 1.50 -6.69
N VAL A 121 -16.97 2.57 -7.30
CA VAL A 121 -17.55 3.15 -8.52
C VAL A 121 -17.37 2.20 -9.69
N ASP A 122 -16.17 1.62 -9.81
CA ASP A 122 -15.79 0.71 -10.91
C ASP A 122 -15.89 -0.77 -10.52
N ASN A 123 -16.38 -1.08 -9.32
CA ASN A 123 -16.47 -2.42 -8.76
C ASN A 123 -15.14 -3.19 -8.81
N VAL A 124 -14.06 -2.54 -8.37
CA VAL A 124 -12.71 -3.12 -8.31
C VAL A 124 -12.33 -3.38 -6.86
N VAL A 125 -11.92 -4.61 -6.58
CA VAL A 125 -11.32 -5.00 -5.30
C VAL A 125 -10.06 -5.80 -5.63
N ARG A 126 -8.91 -5.15 -5.53
CA ARG A 126 -7.60 -5.77 -5.80
C ARG A 126 -6.59 -5.31 -4.77
N ALA A 127 -5.93 -6.25 -4.10
CA ALA A 127 -4.83 -5.92 -3.22
C ALA A 127 -3.75 -7.01 -3.24
N TYR A 128 -2.50 -6.64 -3.49
CA TYR A 128 -1.37 -7.54 -3.38
C TYR A 128 -0.08 -6.82 -2.96
N ILE A 129 0.85 -7.58 -2.41
CA ILE A 129 2.20 -7.13 -2.10
C ILE A 129 3.21 -8.12 -2.66
N THR A 130 4.23 -7.61 -3.33
CA THR A 130 5.38 -8.39 -3.82
C THR A 130 6.59 -8.10 -2.96
N ILE A 131 7.19 -9.15 -2.41
CA ILE A 131 8.34 -9.08 -1.52
C ILE A 131 9.49 -9.90 -2.12
N TYR A 132 10.66 -9.27 -2.27
CA TYR A 132 11.91 -9.90 -2.63
C TYR A 132 12.65 -10.39 -1.38
N ARG A 133 13.03 -11.66 -1.38
CA ARG A 133 13.85 -12.29 -0.34
C ARG A 133 15.17 -12.77 -0.96
N PRO A 134 16.29 -12.08 -0.68
CA PRO A 134 17.59 -12.54 -1.13
C PRO A 134 17.98 -13.81 -0.36
N HIS A 135 18.48 -14.81 -1.09
CA HIS A 135 19.04 -16.03 -0.49
C HIS A 135 20.57 -16.00 -0.61
N TRP A 136 21.27 -16.39 0.46
CA TRP A 136 22.73 -16.46 0.45
C TRP A 136 23.26 -17.69 -0.31
N PHE A 137 22.44 -18.75 -0.37
CA PHE A 137 22.65 -19.95 -1.18
C PHE A 137 21.31 -20.34 -1.81
N GLY A 138 21.23 -20.35 -3.14
CA GLY A 138 20.01 -20.62 -3.91
C GLY A 138 19.54 -19.41 -4.74
N PRO A 139 18.53 -19.59 -5.61
CA PRO A 139 17.95 -18.48 -6.35
C PRO A 139 17.21 -17.53 -5.42
N ASP A 140 17.27 -16.24 -5.73
CA ASP A 140 16.46 -15.24 -5.03
C ASP A 140 14.97 -15.55 -5.20
N GLU A 141 14.18 -15.25 -4.16
CA GLU A 141 12.74 -15.49 -4.18
C GLU A 141 12.00 -14.16 -4.32
N VAL A 142 11.14 -14.05 -5.33
CA VAL A 142 10.14 -12.98 -5.45
C VAL A 142 8.78 -13.63 -5.22
N ALA A 143 8.11 -13.24 -4.14
CA ALA A 143 6.80 -13.76 -3.79
C ALA A 143 5.75 -12.65 -3.83
N THR A 144 4.70 -12.87 -4.61
CA THR A 144 3.51 -12.01 -4.63
C THR A 144 2.41 -12.64 -3.79
N TYR A 145 1.94 -11.89 -2.79
CA TYR A 145 0.87 -12.29 -1.89
C TYR A 145 -0.39 -11.48 -2.22
N ASN A 146 -1.48 -12.18 -2.58
CA ASN A 146 -2.80 -11.55 -2.57
C ASN A 146 -3.21 -11.34 -1.10
N ILE A 147 -3.49 -10.10 -0.73
CA ILE A 147 -3.74 -9.74 0.67
C ILE A 147 -5.24 -9.60 1.01
N LEU A 148 -6.14 -9.77 0.04
CA LEU A 148 -7.60 -9.75 0.28
C LEU A 148 -8.11 -10.96 1.09
N GLY A 149 -7.29 -12.02 1.22
CA GLY A 149 -7.76 -13.33 1.64
C GLY A 149 -8.25 -14.11 0.42
N GLY A 150 -7.76 -15.33 0.24
CA GLY A 150 -8.18 -16.22 -0.85
C GLY A 150 -9.55 -16.82 -0.64
#